data_AF-A0A7V6HBM2-F1
#
_entry.id   AF-A0A7V6HBM2-F1
#
_cell.length_a   1.000
_cell.length_b   1.000
_cell.length_c   1.000
_cell.angle_alpha   90.00
_cell.angle_beta   90.00
_cell.angle_gamma   90.00
#
_symmetry.space_group_name_H-M   'P 1'
#
loop_
_entity.id
_entity.type
_entity.pdbx_description
1 polymer ?
#
loop_
_entity_poly.entity_id
_entity_poly.type
_entity_poly.pdbx_seq_one_letter_code
_entity_poly.pdbx_strand_id
1 'polypeptide(L)'
;RGTFRVRGDLIDIYAASADNILVRVSFFGDEIERVSEYDALTGQFIANRNYASIFPASHYATDPAKVKSAVVSILNELDERLAVLREEGKLLEAYRLEQRTRYDMDMLLETGFTKGIENYSRHLTGRKPGDPPYTLLDFFPDDYLLFIDESHVTVPQIGAMYEGDRSRKVSLVDFGFRLPSAFDNRPLKFAEFEGRMGQTLFVSATPSRYEAAHAAQVVEQVIRPTGLIDPEIFIRPVEGQIEDLITEIKTVTARGERTLVLTLTKRMAEDLTDFFRKEGLSVTYLHSDIATVERLKILRSLRQGEFDVLVGINLLREGLDLPEVSLIAILDADKEGFLRSVTSLVQIIGRAARNVNGKVIMYADDVTRSMEQAIAETNRRREIQETFNKAHNITPVSIVKAVRDVIDTEAPGKAAPKRAPAAGAPAADDILDLQFSGLAAEELLQLEKKLNREMRQAAKAMAFEEAATLRDLLIALKGEMAERRRKEESDGR
;
A
#
# COMPACT_ATOMS: atom_id res chain seq x y z
N ARG A 1 24.35 -8.35 -1.50
CA ARG A 1 23.50 -9.39 -2.11
C ARG A 1 23.76 -9.41 -3.61
N GLY A 2 23.65 -10.57 -4.25
CA GLY A 2 23.91 -10.77 -5.69
C GLY A 2 25.39 -10.67 -6.11
N THR A 3 26.31 -10.77 -5.16
CA THR A 3 27.76 -10.57 -5.39
C THR A 3 28.56 -11.64 -4.67
N PHE A 4 29.83 -11.79 -5.04
CA PHE A 4 30.78 -12.64 -4.32
C PHE A 4 32.12 -11.90 -4.13
N ARG A 5 32.90 -12.35 -3.15
CA ARG A 5 34.29 -11.89 -2.96
C ARG A 5 35.21 -13.10 -2.78
N VAL A 6 36.45 -12.95 -3.20
CA VAL A 6 37.48 -13.98 -3.12
C VAL A 6 38.62 -13.52 -2.22
N ARG A 7 39.07 -14.39 -1.31
CA ARG A 7 40.19 -14.15 -0.39
C ARG A 7 41.02 -15.42 -0.24
N GLY A 8 42.08 -15.55 -1.04
CA GLY A 8 42.85 -16.80 -1.14
C GLY A 8 41.93 -17.94 -1.56
N ASP A 9 41.92 -19.01 -0.78
CA ASP A 9 41.11 -20.21 -1.03
C ASP A 9 39.66 -20.08 -0.53
N LEU A 10 39.22 -18.88 -0.15
CA LEU A 10 37.86 -18.62 0.34
C LEU A 10 37.06 -17.81 -0.68
N ILE A 11 35.89 -18.31 -1.03
CA ILE A 11 34.87 -17.58 -1.78
C ILE A 11 33.67 -17.32 -0.86
N ASP A 12 33.39 -16.04 -0.58
CA ASP A 12 32.16 -15.63 0.10
C ASP A 12 31.12 -15.23 -0.94
N ILE A 13 30.03 -15.99 -1.02
CA ILE A 13 28.90 -15.75 -1.93
C ILE A 13 27.77 -15.10 -1.13
N TYR A 14 27.37 -13.90 -1.53
CA TYR A 14 26.19 -13.23 -1.01
C TYR A 14 25.03 -13.42 -1.99
N ALA A 15 24.27 -14.52 -1.84
CA ALA A 15 23.17 -14.84 -2.74
C ALA A 15 22.13 -13.71 -2.83
N ALA A 16 21.42 -13.62 -3.95
CA ALA A 16 20.40 -12.58 -4.16
C ALA A 16 19.18 -12.76 -3.24
N SER A 17 18.82 -14.00 -2.95
CA SER A 17 17.73 -14.37 -2.02
C SER A 17 18.14 -14.31 -0.54
N ALA A 18 19.44 -14.21 -0.24
CA ALA A 18 19.92 -14.28 1.13
C ALA A 18 19.67 -12.97 1.86
N ASP A 19 19.21 -13.07 3.11
CA ASP A 19 18.97 -11.89 3.93
C ASP A 19 20.26 -11.32 4.52
N ASN A 20 20.78 -11.95 5.56
CA ASN A 20 22.02 -11.56 6.22
C ASN A 20 23.04 -12.71 6.30
N ILE A 21 22.92 -13.69 5.40
CA ILE A 21 23.75 -14.90 5.39
C ILE A 21 24.65 -14.89 4.15
N LEU A 22 25.94 -15.14 4.38
CA LEU A 22 26.92 -15.45 3.34
C LEU A 22 27.17 -16.95 3.31
N VAL A 23 27.28 -17.50 2.11
CA VAL A 23 27.79 -18.86 1.91
C VAL A 23 29.28 -18.76 1.62
N ARG A 24 30.12 -19.19 2.57
CA ARG A 24 31.56 -19.33 2.37
C ARG A 24 31.89 -20.72 1.85
N VAL A 25 32.61 -20.77 0.74
CA VAL A 25 33.19 -21.99 0.19
C VAL A 25 34.70 -21.92 0.37
N SER A 26 35.26 -22.91 1.08
CA SER A 26 36.70 -23.08 1.31
C SER A 26 37.23 -24.14 0.35
N PHE A 27 38.36 -23.85 -0.28
CA PHE A 27 39.01 -24.73 -1.25
C PHE A 27 40.33 -25.26 -0.71
N PHE A 28 40.71 -26.45 -1.18
CA PHE A 28 42.06 -26.98 -1.10
C PHE A 28 42.48 -27.42 -2.49
N GLY A 29 43.25 -26.58 -3.19
CA GLY A 29 43.45 -26.73 -4.63
C GLY A 29 42.13 -26.61 -5.38
N ASP A 30 41.78 -27.66 -6.14
CA ASP A 30 40.55 -27.71 -6.95
C ASP A 30 39.39 -28.43 -6.23
N GLU A 31 39.55 -28.81 -4.96
CA GLU A 31 38.52 -29.48 -4.16
C GLU A 31 37.85 -28.53 -3.16
N ILE A 32 36.52 -28.60 -3.05
CA ILE A 32 35.78 -27.90 -2.00
C ILE A 32 35.99 -28.65 -0.69
N GLU A 33 36.75 -28.04 0.23
CA GLU A 33 37.03 -28.58 1.55
C GLU A 33 35.82 -28.40 2.49
N ARG A 34 35.20 -27.21 2.45
CA ARG A 34 34.12 -26.87 3.38
C ARG A 34 33.17 -25.82 2.84
N VAL A 35 31.88 -26.01 3.09
CA VAL A 35 30.85 -24.99 2.90
C VAL A 35 30.32 -24.56 4.27
N SER A 36 30.23 -23.26 4.50
CA SER A 36 29.85 -22.69 5.78
C SER A 36 28.98 -21.44 5.60
N GLU A 37 28.11 -21.17 6.57
CA GLU A 37 27.30 -19.96 6.64
C GLU A 37 27.92 -18.96 7.63
N TYR A 38 27.94 -17.69 7.24
CA TYR A 38 28.43 -16.59 8.05
C TYR A 38 27.43 -15.44 8.04
N ASP A 39 27.38 -14.69 9.14
CA ASP A 39 26.63 -13.45 9.20
C ASP A 39 27.32 -12.39 8.32
N ALA A 40 26.58 -11.78 7.41
CA ALA A 40 27.12 -10.87 6.40
C ALA A 40 27.64 -9.56 6.99
N LEU A 41 27.14 -9.14 8.16
CA LEU A 41 27.48 -7.87 8.80
C LEU A 41 28.65 -8.04 9.77
N THR A 42 28.55 -9.02 10.67
CA THR A 42 29.51 -9.24 11.75
C THR A 42 30.65 -10.17 11.36
N GLY A 43 30.47 -10.97 10.30
CA GLY A 43 31.43 -11.99 9.89
C GLY A 43 31.49 -13.18 10.85
N GLN A 44 30.56 -13.30 11.78
CA GLN A 44 30.50 -14.42 12.71
C GLN A 44 30.10 -15.70 11.99
N PHE A 45 30.74 -16.80 12.37
CA PHE A 45 30.39 -18.14 11.90
C PHE A 45 29.01 -18.53 12.43
N ILE A 46 28.17 -19.09 11.56
CA ILE A 46 26.84 -19.58 11.91
C ILE A 46 26.83 -21.11 11.95
N ALA A 47 27.09 -21.75 10.81
CA ALA A 47 26.98 -23.21 10.68
C ALA A 47 27.81 -23.77 9.52
N ASN A 48 28.12 -25.06 9.54
CA ASN A 48 28.64 -25.78 8.38
C ASN A 48 27.49 -26.40 7.58
N ARG A 49 27.69 -26.55 6.27
CA ARG A 49 26.74 -27.15 5.33
C ARG A 49 27.45 -28.21 4.49
N ASN A 50 26.73 -29.30 4.21
CA ASN A 50 27.22 -30.34 3.29
C ASN A 50 26.98 -29.97 1.83
N TYR A 51 25.98 -29.12 1.55
CA TYR A 51 25.67 -28.62 0.22
C TYR A 51 25.11 -27.20 0.32
N ALA A 52 25.25 -26.42 -0.74
CA ALA A 52 24.58 -25.13 -0.90
C ALA A 52 24.10 -24.96 -2.34
N SER A 53 22.86 -24.51 -2.51
CA SER A 53 22.27 -24.21 -3.82
C SER A 53 22.29 -22.71 -4.06
N ILE A 54 23.06 -22.28 -5.07
CA ILE A 54 23.14 -20.87 -5.45
C ILE A 54 22.27 -20.65 -6.69
N PHE A 55 21.14 -19.96 -6.49
CA PHE A 55 20.23 -19.58 -7.58
C PHE A 55 20.76 -18.36 -8.34
N PRO A 56 20.37 -18.19 -9.62
CA PRO A 56 20.72 -17.00 -10.40
C PRO A 56 20.36 -15.70 -9.69
N ALA A 57 21.22 -14.69 -9.79
CA ALA A 57 20.96 -13.36 -9.22
C ALA A 57 19.89 -12.56 -10.00
N SER A 58 19.50 -13.04 -11.17
CA SER A 58 18.47 -12.45 -12.03
C SER A 58 17.55 -13.53 -12.58
N HIS A 59 16.24 -13.24 -12.62
CA HIS A 59 15.22 -14.12 -13.23
C HIS A 59 15.30 -14.18 -14.76
N TYR A 60 16.06 -13.27 -15.39
CA TYR A 60 16.26 -13.21 -16.84
C TYR A 60 17.64 -13.73 -17.27
N ALA A 61 18.40 -14.33 -16.35
CA ALA A 61 19.70 -14.91 -16.69
C ALA A 61 19.53 -15.99 -17.77
N THR A 62 20.21 -15.82 -18.90
CA THR A 62 20.16 -16.76 -20.03
C THR A 62 21.56 -16.97 -20.60
N ASP A 63 21.73 -18.07 -21.33
CA ASP A 63 23.00 -18.46 -21.95
C ASP A 63 23.40 -17.46 -23.07
N PRO A 64 24.69 -17.05 -23.19
CA PRO A 64 25.16 -16.19 -24.28
C PRO A 64 24.76 -16.65 -25.69
N ALA A 65 24.71 -17.96 -25.95
CA ALA A 65 24.26 -18.50 -27.23
C ALA A 65 22.78 -18.21 -27.49
N LYS A 66 21.93 -18.29 -26.45
CA LYS A 66 20.51 -17.93 -26.53
C LYS A 66 20.33 -16.43 -26.76
N VAL A 67 21.14 -15.60 -26.11
CA VAL A 67 21.13 -14.14 -26.34
C VAL A 67 21.40 -13.83 -27.81
N LYS A 68 22.45 -14.42 -28.40
CA LYS A 68 22.78 -14.20 -29.83
C LYS A 68 21.63 -14.60 -30.75
N SER A 69 21.01 -15.77 -30.52
CA SER A 69 19.86 -16.20 -31.30
C SER A 69 18.64 -15.27 -31.13
N ALA A 70 18.39 -14.80 -29.91
CA ALA A 70 17.30 -13.88 -29.62
C ALA A 70 17.51 -12.53 -30.32
N VAL A 71 18.74 -11.99 -30.31
CA VAL A 71 19.09 -10.74 -31.00
C VAL A 71 18.79 -10.83 -32.50
N VAL A 72 19.15 -11.93 -33.15
CA VAL A 72 18.82 -12.14 -34.58
C VAL A 72 17.30 -12.11 -34.80
N SER A 73 16.54 -12.83 -33.96
CA SER A 73 15.07 -12.83 -34.04
C SER A 73 14.45 -11.45 -33.80
N ILE A 74 15.02 -10.65 -32.89
CA ILE A 74 14.58 -9.28 -32.59
C ILE A 74 14.85 -8.34 -33.76
N LEU A 75 16.04 -8.44 -34.38
CA LEU A 75 16.40 -7.62 -35.53
C LEU A 75 15.54 -7.94 -36.76
N ASN A 76 15.20 -9.21 -36.98
CA ASN A 76 14.27 -9.58 -38.05
C ASN A 76 12.88 -8.96 -37.84
N GLU A 77 12.33 -9.02 -36.63
CA GLU A 77 11.05 -8.37 -36.31
C GLU A 77 11.14 -6.84 -36.44
N LEU A 78 12.29 -6.26 -36.07
CA LEU A 78 12.54 -4.83 -36.26
C LEU A 78 12.45 -4.47 -37.75
N ASP A 79 13.14 -5.19 -38.62
CA ASP A 79 13.16 -4.89 -40.05
C ASP A 79 11.75 -5.00 -40.67
N GLU A 80 10.98 -6.03 -40.30
CA GLU A 80 9.57 -6.18 -40.69
C GLU A 80 8.71 -5.00 -40.22
N ARG A 81 8.84 -4.61 -38.94
CA ARG A 81 8.05 -3.51 -38.37
C ARG A 81 8.44 -2.16 -38.96
N LEU A 82 9.71 -1.93 -39.26
CA LEU A 82 10.19 -0.70 -39.90
C LEU A 82 9.64 -0.56 -41.32
N ALA A 83 9.52 -1.66 -42.08
CA ALA A 83 8.90 -1.65 -43.41
C ALA A 83 7.45 -1.15 -43.34
N VAL A 84 6.65 -1.73 -42.43
CA VAL A 84 5.25 -1.33 -42.20
C VAL A 84 5.15 0.15 -41.80
N LEU A 85 5.93 0.60 -40.81
CA LEU A 85 5.88 1.99 -40.35
C LEU A 85 6.27 2.99 -41.45
N ARG A 86 7.26 2.65 -42.29
CA ARG A 86 7.68 3.48 -43.42
C ARG A 86 6.62 3.53 -44.52
N GLU A 87 5.95 2.42 -44.81
CA GLU A 87 4.83 2.36 -45.75
C GLU A 87 3.63 3.19 -45.28
N GLU A 88 3.34 3.18 -43.97
CA GLU A 88 2.30 4.01 -43.34
C GLU A 88 2.69 5.50 -43.22
N GLY A 89 3.88 5.92 -43.67
CA GLY A 89 4.36 7.29 -43.55
C GLY A 89 4.79 7.72 -42.15
N LYS A 90 4.88 6.77 -41.19
CA LYS A 90 5.28 6.98 -39.79
C LYS A 90 6.80 6.99 -39.63
N LEU A 91 7.45 7.95 -40.29
CA LEU A 91 8.92 8.03 -40.35
C LEU A 91 9.57 8.30 -39.00
N LEU A 92 8.93 9.12 -38.15
CA LEU A 92 9.45 9.46 -36.82
C LEU A 92 9.41 8.24 -35.89
N GLU A 93 8.31 7.49 -35.91
CA GLU A 93 8.12 6.25 -35.16
C GLU A 93 9.10 5.18 -35.61
N ALA A 94 9.31 5.03 -36.93
CA ALA A 94 10.30 4.12 -37.49
C ALA A 94 11.71 4.46 -37.02
N TYR A 95 12.12 5.73 -37.13
CA TYR A 95 13.44 6.18 -36.67
C TYR A 95 13.65 5.94 -35.17
N ARG A 96 12.64 6.29 -34.36
CA ARG A 96 12.65 6.08 -32.90
C ARG A 96 12.80 4.60 -32.54
N LEU A 97 12.03 3.73 -33.19
CA LEU A 97 12.04 2.30 -32.94
C LEU A 97 13.38 1.68 -33.31
N GLU A 98 13.94 2.07 -34.47
CA GLU A 98 15.22 1.59 -34.95
C GLU A 98 16.37 1.95 -34.00
N GLN A 99 16.51 3.22 -33.64
CA GLN A 99 17.57 3.69 -32.75
C GLN A 99 17.52 2.98 -31.40
N ARG A 100 16.34 2.88 -30.80
CA ARG A 100 16.17 2.26 -29.50
C ARG A 100 16.47 0.76 -29.54
N THR A 101 15.93 0.06 -30.52
CA THR A 101 16.06 -1.40 -30.61
C THR A 101 17.52 -1.79 -30.89
N ARG A 102 18.21 -1.10 -31.81
CA ARG A 102 19.63 -1.38 -32.09
C ARG A 102 20.51 -1.13 -30.86
N TYR A 103 20.31 -0.03 -30.15
CA TYR A 103 21.01 0.25 -28.89
C TYR A 103 20.77 -0.85 -27.85
N ASP A 104 19.52 -1.30 -27.68
CA ASP A 104 19.19 -2.39 -26.77
C ASP A 104 19.89 -3.71 -27.17
N MET A 105 20.04 -4.00 -28.47
CA MET A 105 20.72 -5.20 -28.97
C MET A 105 22.22 -5.15 -28.74
N ASP A 106 22.85 -4.00 -28.96
CA ASP A 106 24.28 -3.80 -28.68
C ASP A 106 24.57 -4.03 -27.19
N MET A 107 23.77 -3.44 -26.31
CA MET A 107 23.87 -3.64 -24.86
C MET A 107 23.69 -5.10 -24.44
N LEU A 108 22.73 -5.82 -25.06
CA LEU A 108 22.53 -7.25 -24.80
C LEU A 108 23.72 -8.10 -25.24
N LEU A 109 24.35 -7.79 -26.38
CA LEU A 109 25.52 -8.52 -26.87
C LEU A 109 26.78 -8.25 -26.03
N GLU A 110 26.97 -7.01 -25.56
CA GLU A 110 28.14 -6.62 -24.76
C GLU A 110 28.04 -7.06 -23.30
N THR A 111 26.88 -6.88 -22.68
CA THR A 111 26.72 -7.03 -21.22
C THR A 111 25.80 -8.18 -20.81
N GLY A 112 25.07 -8.78 -21.76
CA GLY A 112 24.02 -9.75 -21.46
C GLY A 112 22.75 -9.11 -20.86
N PHE A 113 22.68 -7.77 -20.79
CA PHE A 113 21.58 -7.05 -20.17
C PHE A 113 21.27 -5.73 -20.89
N THR A 114 20.00 -5.31 -20.85
CA THR A 114 19.60 -3.94 -21.21
C THR A 114 18.47 -3.48 -20.30
N LYS A 115 18.32 -2.16 -20.15
CA LYS A 115 17.21 -1.60 -19.38
C LYS A 115 15.90 -1.83 -20.14
N GLY A 116 14.98 -2.56 -19.52
CA GLY A 116 13.73 -2.93 -20.17
C GLY A 116 13.82 -4.26 -20.93
N ILE A 117 14.77 -5.12 -20.58
CA ILE A 117 14.98 -6.46 -21.16
C ILE A 117 13.68 -7.30 -21.18
N GLU A 118 12.76 -7.08 -20.25
CA GLU A 118 11.48 -7.79 -20.18
C GLU A 118 10.65 -7.63 -21.46
N ASN A 119 10.80 -6.51 -22.19
CA ASN A 119 10.08 -6.27 -23.44
C ASN A 119 10.52 -7.20 -24.58
N TYR A 120 11.64 -7.91 -24.41
CA TYR A 120 12.18 -8.92 -25.31
C TYR A 120 12.00 -10.35 -24.77
N SER A 121 11.25 -10.53 -23.67
CA SER A 121 11.14 -11.81 -22.95
C SER A 121 10.71 -12.98 -23.84
N ARG A 122 9.78 -12.78 -24.79
CA ARG A 122 9.39 -13.81 -25.76
C ARG A 122 10.59 -14.29 -26.59
N HIS A 123 11.36 -13.37 -27.16
CA HIS A 123 12.54 -13.70 -27.97
C HIS A 123 13.61 -14.41 -27.13
N LEU A 124 13.86 -13.94 -25.92
CA LEU A 124 14.85 -14.54 -25.00
C LEU A 124 14.46 -15.94 -24.53
N THR A 125 13.16 -16.24 -24.47
CA THR A 125 12.64 -17.55 -24.08
C THR A 125 12.39 -18.48 -25.28
N GLY A 126 12.48 -17.97 -26.51
CA GLY A 126 12.19 -18.74 -27.73
C GLY A 126 10.72 -19.15 -27.88
N ARG A 127 9.80 -18.47 -27.19
CA ARG A 127 8.36 -18.75 -27.26
C ARG A 127 7.75 -18.22 -28.57
N LYS A 128 6.62 -18.77 -28.99
CA LYS A 128 5.88 -18.30 -30.16
C LYS A 128 5.10 -17.01 -29.83
N PRO A 129 4.81 -16.16 -30.83
CA PRO A 129 3.94 -15.00 -30.63
C PRO A 129 2.59 -15.41 -30.03
N GLY A 130 2.14 -14.69 -29.01
CA GLY A 130 0.89 -14.97 -28.30
C GLY A 130 0.99 -15.98 -27.16
N ASP A 131 2.04 -16.79 -27.08
CA ASP A 131 2.21 -17.78 -26.01
C ASP A 131 2.11 -17.13 -24.61
N PRO A 132 1.52 -17.83 -23.62
CA PRO A 132 1.43 -17.33 -22.26
C PRO A 132 2.84 -17.21 -21.64
N PRO A 133 3.14 -16.10 -20.94
CA PRO A 133 4.40 -15.92 -20.26
C PRO A 133 4.55 -16.87 -19.07
N TYR A 134 5.79 -17.17 -18.71
CA TYR A 134 6.09 -17.81 -17.44
C TYR A 134 5.83 -16.83 -16.31
N THR A 135 5.17 -17.32 -15.26
CA THR A 135 4.78 -16.59 -14.06
C THR A 135 5.24 -17.34 -12.82
N LEU A 136 4.99 -16.78 -11.65
CA LEU A 136 5.23 -17.46 -10.39
C LEU A 136 4.47 -18.80 -10.29
N LEU A 137 3.30 -18.92 -10.91
CA LEU A 137 2.50 -20.16 -10.87
C LEU A 137 3.25 -21.33 -11.52
N ASP A 138 4.05 -21.07 -12.56
CA ASP A 138 4.81 -22.10 -13.27
C ASP A 138 6.06 -22.57 -12.50
N PHE A 139 6.37 -21.95 -11.34
CA PHE A 139 7.42 -22.42 -10.42
C PHE A 139 6.89 -23.39 -9.36
N PHE A 140 5.57 -23.44 -9.17
CA PHE A 140 4.95 -24.39 -8.24
C PHE A 140 4.83 -25.78 -8.89
N PRO A 141 4.89 -26.86 -8.10
CA PRO A 141 4.46 -28.19 -8.55
C PRO A 141 2.99 -28.18 -9.00
N ASP A 142 2.60 -29.14 -9.84
CA ASP A 142 1.24 -29.23 -10.40
C ASP A 142 0.13 -29.37 -9.34
N ASP A 143 0.46 -29.86 -8.14
CA ASP A 143 -0.47 -30.15 -7.03
C ASP A 143 -0.54 -29.04 -5.97
N TYR A 144 -0.14 -27.82 -6.32
CA TYR A 144 -0.16 -26.71 -5.38
C TYR A 144 -1.59 -26.27 -4.98
N LEU A 145 -1.69 -25.63 -3.82
CA LEU A 145 -2.93 -25.09 -3.28
C LEU A 145 -2.94 -23.57 -3.39
N LEU A 146 -3.96 -23.03 -4.05
CA LEU A 146 -4.14 -21.59 -4.24
C LEU A 146 -5.18 -21.04 -3.26
N PHE A 147 -4.80 -20.04 -2.47
CA PHE A 147 -5.75 -19.23 -1.71
C PHE A 147 -5.91 -17.87 -2.38
N ILE A 148 -7.15 -17.51 -2.68
CA ILE A 148 -7.49 -16.18 -3.20
C ILE A 148 -8.23 -15.41 -2.10
N ASP A 149 -7.49 -14.57 -1.40
CA ASP A 149 -8.03 -13.67 -0.38
C ASP A 149 -8.83 -12.53 -1.03
N GLU A 150 -9.87 -12.08 -0.33
CA GLU A 150 -10.86 -11.12 -0.80
C GLU A 150 -11.29 -11.39 -2.26
N SER A 151 -11.65 -12.65 -2.54
CA SER A 151 -11.80 -13.17 -3.91
C SER A 151 -12.71 -12.33 -4.81
N HIS A 152 -13.74 -11.72 -4.23
CA HIS A 152 -14.72 -10.89 -4.93
C HIS A 152 -14.10 -9.60 -5.52
N VAL A 153 -12.92 -9.18 -5.03
CA VAL A 153 -12.10 -8.10 -5.61
C VAL A 153 -10.95 -8.69 -6.42
N THR A 154 -10.24 -9.67 -5.85
CA THR A 154 -9.00 -10.21 -6.41
C THR A 154 -9.23 -10.91 -7.76
N VAL A 155 -10.32 -11.68 -7.91
CA VAL A 155 -10.64 -12.38 -9.16
C VAL A 155 -10.91 -11.39 -10.32
N PRO A 156 -11.81 -10.39 -10.17
CA PRO A 156 -11.96 -9.34 -11.19
C PRO A 156 -10.67 -8.58 -11.50
N GLN A 157 -9.85 -8.30 -10.47
CA GLN A 157 -8.58 -7.62 -10.66
C GLN A 157 -7.65 -8.42 -11.57
N ILE A 158 -7.46 -9.71 -11.29
CA ILE A 158 -6.66 -10.61 -12.14
C ILE A 158 -7.17 -10.60 -13.57
N GLY A 159 -8.49 -10.68 -13.78
CA GLY A 159 -9.10 -10.64 -15.10
C GLY A 159 -8.87 -9.32 -15.86
N ALA A 160 -8.74 -8.20 -15.16
CA ALA A 160 -8.53 -6.88 -15.76
C ALA A 160 -7.05 -6.58 -16.12
N MET A 161 -6.10 -7.29 -15.52
CA MET A 161 -4.66 -6.97 -15.67
C MET A 161 -4.18 -7.01 -17.12
N TYR A 162 -4.60 -8.01 -17.90
CA TYR A 162 -4.20 -8.17 -19.29
C TYR A 162 -4.69 -7.00 -20.17
N GLU A 163 -5.97 -6.64 -20.06
CA GLU A 163 -6.55 -5.57 -20.89
C GLU A 163 -5.95 -4.20 -20.54
N GLY A 164 -5.71 -3.95 -19.25
CA GLY A 164 -5.03 -2.74 -18.79
C GLY A 164 -3.60 -2.62 -19.33
N ASP A 165 -2.81 -3.69 -19.23
CA ASP A 165 -1.44 -3.71 -19.77
C ASP A 165 -1.42 -3.56 -21.30
N ARG A 166 -2.32 -4.27 -22.00
CA ARG A 166 -2.43 -4.22 -23.45
C ARG A 166 -2.77 -2.81 -23.93
N SER A 167 -3.78 -2.18 -23.36
CA SER A 167 -4.19 -0.80 -23.71
C SER A 167 -3.02 0.19 -23.60
N ARG A 168 -2.25 0.13 -22.52
CA ARG A 168 -1.06 0.97 -22.32
C ARG A 168 0.02 0.70 -23.38
N LYS A 169 0.24 -0.56 -23.75
CA LYS A 169 1.28 -0.94 -24.71
C LYS A 169 0.93 -0.62 -26.15
N VAL A 170 -0.36 -0.58 -26.50
CA VAL A 170 -0.80 -0.19 -27.85
C VAL A 170 -0.20 1.15 -28.23
N SER A 171 -0.34 2.18 -27.38
CA SER A 171 0.28 3.49 -27.64
C SER A 171 1.81 3.42 -27.77
N LEU A 172 2.49 2.62 -26.96
CA LEU A 172 3.96 2.49 -27.06
C LEU A 172 4.40 1.85 -28.38
N VAL A 173 3.68 0.86 -28.88
CA VAL A 173 4.00 0.18 -30.15
C VAL A 173 3.59 1.03 -31.35
N ASP A 174 2.46 1.72 -31.28
CA ASP A 174 1.96 2.60 -32.34
C ASP A 174 2.88 3.81 -32.55
N PHE A 175 3.39 4.39 -31.46
CA PHE A 175 4.34 5.49 -31.51
C PHE A 175 5.82 5.04 -31.58
N GLY A 176 6.10 3.78 -31.94
CA GLY A 176 7.47 3.31 -32.21
C GLY A 176 8.41 3.33 -31.00
N PHE A 177 7.89 3.25 -29.77
CA PHE A 177 8.72 3.12 -28.56
C PHE A 177 9.12 1.67 -28.26
N ARG A 178 8.36 0.69 -28.76
CA ARG A 178 8.56 -0.76 -28.55
C ARG A 178 8.15 -1.56 -29.79
N LEU A 179 8.76 -2.73 -29.96
CA LEU A 179 8.36 -3.72 -30.97
C LEU A 179 7.00 -4.37 -30.63
N PRO A 180 6.28 -4.92 -31.62
CA PRO A 180 5.07 -5.71 -31.38
C PRO A 180 5.25 -6.85 -30.36
N SER A 181 6.41 -7.50 -30.31
CA SER A 181 6.72 -8.54 -29.31
C SER A 181 6.60 -8.08 -27.86
N ALA A 182 6.62 -6.78 -27.59
CA ALA A 182 6.39 -6.26 -26.25
C ALA A 182 4.97 -6.59 -25.73
N PHE A 183 4.00 -6.87 -26.62
CA PHE A 183 2.69 -7.38 -26.23
C PHE A 183 2.77 -8.77 -25.58
N ASP A 184 3.78 -9.57 -25.91
CA ASP A 184 3.96 -10.92 -25.36
C ASP A 184 4.61 -10.90 -23.95
N ASN A 185 5.12 -9.74 -23.51
CA ASN A 185 5.60 -9.50 -22.15
C ASN A 185 4.47 -9.05 -21.21
N ARG A 186 3.43 -9.85 -21.05
CA ARG A 186 2.15 -9.43 -20.47
C ARG A 186 1.80 -10.18 -19.18
N PRO A 187 0.79 -9.75 -18.41
CA PRO A 187 0.10 -10.63 -17.49
C PRO A 187 -0.60 -11.80 -18.23
N LEU A 188 -0.95 -12.84 -17.47
CA LEU A 188 -1.84 -13.89 -17.97
C LEU A 188 -3.22 -13.30 -18.31
N LYS A 189 -3.82 -13.80 -19.38
CA LYS A 189 -5.26 -13.66 -19.60
C LYS A 189 -6.01 -14.46 -18.55
N PHE A 190 -7.24 -14.09 -18.24
CA PHE A 190 -8.01 -14.78 -17.21
C PHE A 190 -8.15 -16.30 -17.48
N ALA A 191 -8.44 -16.70 -18.72
CA ALA A 191 -8.51 -18.12 -19.09
C ALA A 191 -7.16 -18.86 -18.95
N GLU A 192 -6.03 -18.17 -19.15
CA GLU A 192 -4.69 -18.76 -18.94
C GLU A 192 -4.37 -18.92 -17.45
N PHE A 193 -4.86 -17.99 -16.62
CA PHE A 193 -4.77 -18.09 -15.17
C PHE A 193 -5.66 -19.23 -14.65
N GLU A 194 -6.91 -19.29 -15.10
CA GLU A 194 -7.89 -20.32 -14.73
C GLU A 194 -7.37 -21.74 -15.01
N GLY A 195 -6.74 -21.94 -16.18
CA GLY A 195 -6.11 -23.22 -16.52
C GLY A 195 -4.89 -23.59 -15.65
N ARG A 196 -4.39 -22.66 -14.83
CA ARG A 196 -3.27 -22.87 -13.90
C ARG A 196 -3.69 -22.93 -12.44
N MET A 197 -4.92 -22.56 -12.08
CA MET A 197 -5.35 -22.33 -10.69
C MET A 197 -5.20 -23.55 -9.76
N GLY A 198 -5.14 -24.77 -10.30
CA GLY A 198 -5.05 -25.99 -9.50
C GLY A 198 -6.22 -26.12 -8.51
N GLN A 199 -5.97 -26.67 -7.33
CA GLN A 199 -6.95 -26.63 -6.24
C GLN A 199 -7.00 -25.23 -5.65
N THR A 200 -8.17 -24.58 -5.66
CA THR A 200 -8.34 -23.20 -5.20
C THR A 200 -9.35 -23.07 -4.07
N LEU A 201 -8.98 -22.31 -3.04
CA LEU A 201 -9.90 -21.79 -2.02
C LEU A 201 -10.12 -20.28 -2.24
N PHE A 202 -11.37 -19.92 -2.53
CA PHE A 202 -11.81 -18.53 -2.53
C PHE A 202 -12.18 -18.12 -1.12
N VAL A 203 -11.54 -17.08 -0.59
CA VAL A 203 -11.78 -16.56 0.76
C VAL A 203 -12.43 -15.19 0.61
N SER A 204 -13.70 -15.07 1.03
CA SER A 204 -14.45 -13.83 0.95
C SER A 204 -15.67 -13.86 1.87
N ALA A 205 -15.93 -12.76 2.58
CA ALA A 205 -17.19 -12.58 3.31
C ALA A 205 -18.40 -12.37 2.39
N THR A 206 -18.14 -12.03 1.13
CA THR A 206 -19.13 -11.71 0.09
C THR A 206 -18.67 -12.29 -1.25
N PRO A 207 -18.69 -13.62 -1.43
CA PRO A 207 -18.30 -14.24 -2.70
C PRO A 207 -19.11 -13.67 -3.87
N SER A 208 -18.46 -13.42 -5.00
CA SER A 208 -19.11 -12.85 -6.19
C SER A 208 -19.59 -13.96 -7.14
N ARG A 209 -19.97 -13.55 -8.35
CA ARG A 209 -20.57 -14.43 -9.37
C ARG A 209 -19.62 -15.55 -9.81
N TYR A 210 -18.32 -15.28 -9.94
CA TYR A 210 -17.38 -16.27 -10.43
C TYR A 210 -17.21 -17.40 -9.41
N GLU A 211 -17.02 -17.05 -8.15
CA GLU A 211 -16.88 -18.01 -7.05
C GLU A 211 -18.16 -18.81 -6.88
N ALA A 212 -19.33 -18.16 -6.90
CA ALA A 212 -20.61 -18.85 -6.79
C ALA A 212 -20.87 -19.85 -7.95
N ALA A 213 -20.37 -19.57 -9.15
CA ALA A 213 -20.54 -20.45 -10.31
C ALA A 213 -19.55 -21.63 -10.34
N HIS A 214 -18.38 -21.52 -9.68
CA HIS A 214 -17.31 -22.52 -9.73
C HIS A 214 -17.09 -23.27 -8.41
N ALA A 215 -17.73 -22.84 -7.32
CA ALA A 215 -17.60 -23.49 -6.02
C ALA A 215 -18.28 -24.87 -6.02
N ALA A 216 -17.48 -25.92 -5.81
CA ALA A 216 -18.00 -27.26 -5.55
C ALA A 216 -18.64 -27.37 -4.15
N GLN A 217 -18.11 -26.63 -3.17
CA GLN A 217 -18.60 -26.57 -1.80
C GLN A 217 -18.45 -25.15 -1.25
N VAL A 218 -19.50 -24.67 -0.58
CA VAL A 218 -19.45 -23.43 0.20
C VAL A 218 -19.28 -23.80 1.66
N VAL A 219 -18.20 -23.32 2.28
CA VAL A 219 -17.93 -23.49 3.71
C VAL A 219 -18.17 -22.15 4.40
N GLU A 220 -19.16 -22.13 5.28
CA GLU A 220 -19.52 -20.93 6.03
C GLU A 220 -18.78 -20.86 7.36
N GLN A 221 -18.15 -19.71 7.64
CA GLN A 221 -17.49 -19.42 8.91
C GLN A 221 -17.91 -18.04 9.42
N VAL A 222 -18.93 -18.01 10.28
CA VAL A 222 -19.53 -16.77 10.83
C VAL A 222 -19.24 -16.53 12.31
N ILE A 223 -18.86 -17.57 13.06
CA ILE A 223 -18.58 -17.47 14.49
C ILE A 223 -17.21 -16.85 14.72
N ARG A 224 -17.16 -15.77 15.51
CA ARG A 224 -15.91 -15.10 15.90
C ARG A 224 -15.36 -15.73 17.19
N PRO A 225 -14.04 -15.96 17.31
CA PRO A 225 -13.45 -16.53 18.53
C PRO A 225 -13.73 -15.72 19.81
N THR A 226 -13.94 -14.41 19.71
CA THR A 226 -14.22 -13.52 20.84
C THR A 226 -15.71 -13.38 21.16
N GLY A 227 -16.58 -14.12 20.45
CA GLY A 227 -18.04 -13.98 20.58
C GLY A 227 -18.61 -12.69 20.00
N LEU A 228 -17.81 -11.83 19.36
CA LEU A 228 -18.32 -10.62 18.71
C LEU A 228 -19.38 -10.95 17.65
N ILE A 229 -20.46 -10.17 17.66
CA ILE A 229 -21.60 -10.36 16.78
C ILE A 229 -21.64 -9.28 15.70
N ASP A 230 -22.34 -9.56 14.61
CA ASP A 230 -22.63 -8.58 13.57
C ASP A 230 -23.45 -7.40 14.16
N PRO A 231 -23.19 -6.15 13.74
CA PRO A 231 -23.73 -4.95 14.36
C PRO A 231 -25.22 -4.79 14.06
N GLU A 232 -25.91 -3.99 14.87
CA GLU A 232 -27.29 -3.58 14.58
C GLU A 232 -27.33 -2.55 13.47
N ILE A 233 -28.32 -2.64 12.59
CA ILE A 233 -28.51 -1.72 11.46
C ILE A 233 -29.80 -0.91 11.67
N PHE A 234 -29.68 0.41 11.59
CA PHE A 234 -30.80 1.35 11.65
C PHE A 234 -30.94 2.08 10.31
N ILE A 235 -32.16 2.14 9.79
CA ILE A 235 -32.48 2.97 8.62
C ILE A 235 -33.13 4.25 9.11
N ARG A 236 -32.63 5.41 8.65
CA ARG A 236 -33.14 6.73 9.00
C ARG A 236 -33.38 7.57 7.73
N PRO A 237 -34.36 8.48 7.72
CA PRO A 237 -34.63 9.34 6.57
C PRO A 237 -33.46 10.28 6.28
N VAL A 238 -33.36 10.76 5.03
CA VAL A 238 -32.33 11.73 4.61
C VAL A 238 -32.61 13.11 5.21
N GLU A 239 -33.88 13.44 5.44
CA GLU A 239 -34.28 14.68 6.11
C GLU A 239 -33.71 14.74 7.54
N GLY A 240 -33.00 15.83 7.87
CA GLY A 240 -32.37 16.01 9.18
C GLY A 240 -31.15 15.12 9.45
N GLN A 241 -30.66 14.36 8.45
CA GLN A 241 -29.59 13.36 8.65
C GLN A 241 -28.32 13.91 9.31
N ILE A 242 -27.95 15.16 9.01
CA ILE A 242 -26.71 15.75 9.52
C ILE A 242 -26.81 16.07 11.02
N GLU A 243 -27.96 16.59 11.47
CA GLU A 243 -28.21 16.90 12.89
C GLU A 243 -28.29 15.63 13.73
N ASP A 244 -28.97 14.62 13.19
CA ASP A 244 -29.04 13.28 13.77
C ASP A 244 -27.64 12.64 13.88
N LEU A 245 -26.84 12.70 12.81
CA LEU A 245 -25.49 12.15 12.79
C LEU A 245 -24.56 12.85 13.79
N ILE A 246 -24.64 14.18 13.93
CA ILE A 246 -23.86 14.91 14.94
C ILE A 246 -24.20 14.42 16.36
N THR A 247 -25.48 14.17 16.63
CA THR A 247 -25.93 13.68 17.94
C THR A 247 -25.38 12.29 18.24
N GLU A 248 -25.43 11.39 17.26
CA GLU A 248 -24.87 10.04 17.36
C GLU A 248 -23.35 10.07 17.52
N ILE A 249 -22.64 10.90 16.74
CA ILE A 249 -21.20 11.11 16.87
C ILE A 249 -20.85 11.57 18.29
N LYS A 250 -21.51 12.61 18.82
CA LYS A 250 -21.24 13.12 20.17
C LYS A 250 -21.44 12.04 21.24
N THR A 251 -22.47 11.20 21.06
CA THR A 251 -22.76 10.08 21.97
C THR A 251 -21.69 8.99 21.92
N VAL A 252 -21.15 8.69 20.74
CA VAL A 252 -20.04 7.74 20.53
C VAL A 252 -18.74 8.29 21.10
N THR A 253 -18.41 9.55 20.79
CA THR A 253 -17.22 10.25 21.29
C THR A 253 -17.22 10.33 22.82
N ALA A 254 -18.38 10.53 23.46
CA ALA A 254 -18.50 10.54 24.93
C ALA A 254 -18.11 9.19 25.57
N ARG A 255 -18.17 8.08 24.83
CA ARG A 255 -17.69 6.76 25.27
C ARG A 255 -16.22 6.51 24.95
N GLY A 256 -15.53 7.46 24.32
CA GLY A 256 -14.16 7.31 23.84
C GLY A 256 -14.01 6.43 22.60
N GLU A 257 -15.12 6.16 21.90
CA GLU A 257 -15.17 5.33 20.69
C GLU A 257 -15.09 6.20 19.42
N ARG A 258 -14.89 5.57 18.26
CA ARG A 258 -14.70 6.24 16.96
C ARG A 258 -15.87 6.04 16.01
N THR A 259 -16.06 7.00 15.12
CA THR A 259 -17.09 6.97 14.08
C THR A 259 -16.48 7.00 12.68
N LEU A 260 -17.00 6.16 11.78
CA LEU A 260 -16.75 6.26 10.35
C LEU A 260 -17.99 6.79 9.65
N VAL A 261 -17.82 7.79 8.79
CA VAL A 261 -18.89 8.36 7.96
C VAL A 261 -18.55 8.12 6.50
N LEU A 262 -19.47 7.49 5.76
CA LEU A 262 -19.29 7.14 4.37
C LEU A 262 -20.18 7.99 3.47
N THR A 263 -19.57 8.78 2.60
CA THR A 263 -20.22 9.61 1.58
C THR A 263 -20.09 8.97 0.20
N LEU A 264 -20.69 9.58 -0.83
CA LEU A 264 -20.56 9.14 -2.22
C LEU A 264 -19.47 9.87 -3.00
N THR A 265 -19.15 11.11 -2.63
CA THR A 265 -18.25 11.97 -3.40
C THR A 265 -17.15 12.58 -2.53
N LYS A 266 -16.00 12.85 -3.15
CA LYS A 266 -14.86 13.52 -2.50
C LYS A 266 -15.26 14.88 -1.94
N ARG A 267 -15.97 15.66 -2.77
CA ARG A 267 -16.47 16.97 -2.39
C ARG A 267 -17.37 16.91 -1.16
N MET A 268 -18.31 15.97 -1.11
CA MET A 268 -19.17 15.79 0.06
C MET A 268 -18.37 15.39 1.31
N ALA A 269 -17.33 14.56 1.17
CA ALA A 269 -16.46 14.21 2.30
C ALA A 269 -15.72 15.44 2.86
N GLU A 270 -15.20 16.29 1.98
CA GLU A 270 -14.52 17.55 2.34
C GLU A 270 -15.49 18.55 2.98
N ASP A 271 -16.61 18.85 2.31
CA ASP A 271 -17.64 19.77 2.77
C ASP A 271 -18.20 19.36 4.15
N LEU A 272 -18.47 18.06 4.33
CA LEU A 272 -18.98 17.52 5.58
C LEU A 272 -17.93 17.58 6.70
N THR A 273 -16.66 17.35 6.38
CA THR A 273 -15.57 17.47 7.35
C THR A 273 -15.43 18.91 7.84
N ASP A 274 -15.47 19.88 6.93
CA ASP A 274 -15.39 21.30 7.29
C ASP A 274 -16.60 21.75 8.10
N PHE A 275 -17.79 21.22 7.79
CA PHE A 275 -18.99 21.45 8.58
C PHE A 275 -18.85 20.88 10.00
N PHE A 276 -18.45 19.61 10.14
CA PHE A 276 -18.24 18.98 11.44
C PHE A 276 -17.16 19.68 12.28
N ARG A 277 -16.09 20.21 11.66
CA ARG A 277 -15.10 21.03 12.37
C ARG A 277 -15.70 22.31 12.93
N LYS A 278 -16.56 22.99 12.17
CA LYS A 278 -17.26 24.22 12.64
C LYS A 278 -18.21 23.93 13.81
N GLU A 279 -18.82 22.74 13.81
CA GLU A 279 -19.65 22.23 14.91
C GLU A 279 -18.84 21.69 16.11
N GLY A 280 -17.51 21.83 16.08
CA GLY A 280 -16.61 21.49 17.19
C GLY A 280 -16.26 20.01 17.29
N LEU A 281 -16.49 19.21 16.25
CA LEU A 281 -16.11 17.79 16.23
C LEU A 281 -14.65 17.61 15.79
N SER A 282 -13.94 16.67 16.42
CA SER A 282 -12.60 16.28 15.99
C SER A 282 -12.68 15.29 14.81
N VAL A 283 -12.44 15.79 13.60
CA VAL A 283 -12.70 15.06 12.35
C VAL A 283 -11.62 15.27 11.29
N THR A 284 -11.39 14.20 10.52
CA THR A 284 -10.54 14.19 9.32
C THR A 284 -11.25 13.44 8.19
N TYR A 285 -10.86 13.67 6.93
CA TYR A 285 -11.36 12.93 5.78
C TYR A 285 -10.31 11.97 5.19
N LEU A 286 -10.78 10.98 4.42
CA LEU A 286 -9.95 10.09 3.61
C LEU A 286 -10.55 9.89 2.21
N HIS A 287 -9.77 10.18 1.17
CA HIS A 287 -10.14 9.92 -0.23
C HIS A 287 -9.00 9.25 -1.02
N SER A 288 -9.23 8.98 -2.31
CA SER A 288 -8.32 8.23 -3.19
C SER A 288 -6.96 8.88 -3.43
N ASP A 289 -6.91 10.23 -3.47
CA ASP A 289 -5.68 10.94 -3.85
C ASP A 289 -4.67 11.08 -2.69
N ILE A 290 -5.03 10.64 -1.48
CA ILE A 290 -4.11 10.63 -0.34
C ILE A 290 -3.12 9.49 -0.52
N ALA A 291 -1.83 9.81 -0.45
CA ALA A 291 -0.76 8.83 -0.58
C ALA A 291 -0.86 7.75 0.51
N THR A 292 -0.47 6.51 0.18
CA THR A 292 -0.59 5.36 1.10
C THR A 292 0.04 5.60 2.47
N VAL A 293 1.20 6.28 2.52
CA VAL A 293 1.89 6.59 3.78
C VAL A 293 1.08 7.56 4.64
N GLU A 294 0.49 8.59 4.03
CA GLU A 294 -0.34 9.58 4.73
C GLU A 294 -1.66 8.95 5.20
N ARG A 295 -2.26 8.09 4.38
CA ARG A 295 -3.42 7.29 4.76
C ARG A 295 -3.16 6.45 6.01
N LEU A 296 -2.01 5.77 6.08
CA LEU A 296 -1.63 4.99 7.27
C LEU A 296 -1.49 5.87 8.52
N LYS A 297 -0.95 7.09 8.37
CA LYS A 297 -0.87 8.07 9.47
C LYS A 297 -2.25 8.48 9.96
N ILE A 298 -3.16 8.86 9.06
CA ILE A 298 -4.54 9.25 9.40
C ILE A 298 -5.25 8.13 10.17
N LEU A 299 -5.13 6.88 9.69
CA LEU A 299 -5.74 5.73 10.37
C LEU A 299 -5.12 5.47 11.74
N ARG A 300 -3.80 5.65 11.90
CA ARG A 300 -3.13 5.54 13.20
C ARG A 300 -3.62 6.63 14.16
N SER A 301 -3.69 7.88 13.71
CA SER A 301 -4.20 9.02 14.47
C SER A 301 -5.64 8.80 14.96
N LEU A 302 -6.51 8.21 14.14
CA LEU A 302 -7.87 7.80 14.56
C LEU A 302 -7.81 6.79 15.71
N ARG A 303 -6.96 5.76 15.60
CA ARG A 303 -6.81 4.73 16.65
C ARG A 303 -6.21 5.30 17.94
N GLN A 304 -5.28 6.24 17.83
CA GLN A 304 -4.68 6.93 18.96
C GLN A 304 -5.63 7.94 19.62
N GLY A 305 -6.74 8.29 18.95
CA GLY A 305 -7.71 9.26 19.46
C GLY A 305 -7.27 10.70 19.28
N GLU A 306 -6.39 10.99 18.32
CA GLU A 306 -6.11 12.38 17.93
C GLU A 306 -7.34 13.04 17.32
N PHE A 307 -8.21 12.24 16.69
CA PHE A 307 -9.54 12.63 16.26
C PHE A 307 -10.52 11.46 16.39
N ASP A 308 -11.82 11.79 16.38
CA ASP A 308 -12.88 10.85 16.71
C ASP A 308 -13.67 10.37 15.50
N VAL A 309 -13.68 11.16 14.43
CA VAL A 309 -14.51 10.92 13.24
C VAL A 309 -13.65 10.87 11.97
N LEU A 310 -13.83 9.83 11.15
CA LEU A 310 -13.24 9.74 9.82
C LEU A 310 -14.33 9.75 8.75
N VAL A 311 -14.32 10.76 7.87
CA VAL A 311 -15.23 10.84 6.73
C VAL A 311 -14.54 10.30 5.49
N GLY A 312 -15.16 9.42 4.71
CA GLY A 312 -14.55 8.92 3.49
C GLY A 312 -15.55 8.40 2.47
N ILE A 313 -15.07 8.07 1.27
CA ILE A 313 -15.93 7.56 0.19
C ILE A 313 -15.94 6.02 0.23
N ASN A 314 -14.75 5.45 0.05
CA ASN A 314 -14.53 4.03 0.06
C ASN A 314 -13.37 3.72 1.01
N LEU A 315 -13.71 3.51 2.28
CA LEU A 315 -12.78 3.07 3.31
C LEU A 315 -12.50 1.55 3.21
N LEU A 316 -13.05 0.84 2.22
CA LEU A 316 -13.05 -0.63 2.15
C LEU A 316 -11.79 -1.22 1.53
N ARG A 317 -10.92 -0.40 0.94
CA ARG A 317 -9.89 -0.88 0.01
C ARG A 317 -8.71 -1.60 0.66
N GLU A 318 -8.57 -1.49 1.98
CA GLU A 318 -7.49 -2.10 2.74
C GLU A 318 -8.10 -2.73 4.00
N GLY A 319 -7.47 -3.76 4.55
CA GLY A 319 -7.91 -4.45 5.78
C GLY A 319 -7.91 -3.55 7.03
N LEU A 320 -8.78 -2.53 7.04
CA LEU A 320 -9.03 -1.63 8.15
C LEU A 320 -9.56 -2.44 9.33
N ASP A 321 -8.66 -2.68 10.26
CA ASP A 321 -8.95 -3.34 11.52
C ASP A 321 -8.95 -2.27 12.61
N LEU A 322 -10.12 -1.68 12.84
CA LEU A 322 -10.35 -0.58 13.77
C LEU A 322 -11.32 -1.03 14.87
N PRO A 323 -10.85 -1.77 15.91
CA PRO A 323 -11.71 -2.19 17.00
C PRO A 323 -12.28 -1.01 17.81
N GLU A 324 -11.68 0.17 17.71
CA GLU A 324 -12.13 1.40 18.36
C GLU A 324 -13.39 1.99 17.71
N VAL A 325 -13.75 1.57 16.48
CA VAL A 325 -14.94 2.04 15.77
C VAL A 325 -16.18 1.30 16.27
N SER A 326 -17.15 2.05 16.78
CA SER A 326 -18.45 1.51 17.21
C SER A 326 -19.63 2.04 16.39
N LEU A 327 -19.45 3.12 15.62
CA LEU A 327 -20.49 3.64 14.73
C LEU A 327 -19.99 3.76 13.30
N ILE A 328 -20.80 3.26 12.37
CA ILE A 328 -20.64 3.52 10.94
C ILE A 328 -21.90 4.17 10.41
N ALA A 329 -21.77 5.37 9.86
CA ALA A 329 -22.85 6.08 9.19
C ALA A 329 -22.65 5.99 7.67
N ILE A 330 -23.67 5.55 6.94
CA ILE A 330 -23.68 5.47 5.49
C ILE A 330 -24.67 6.51 4.99
N LEU A 331 -24.15 7.62 4.46
CA LEU A 331 -24.98 8.63 3.80
C LEU A 331 -25.36 8.15 2.40
N ASP A 332 -26.55 8.58 1.95
CA ASP A 332 -27.09 8.23 0.64
C ASP A 332 -27.06 6.71 0.38
N ALA A 333 -27.54 5.93 1.35
CA ALA A 333 -27.46 4.47 1.32
C ALA A 333 -28.35 3.86 0.23
N ASP A 334 -29.38 4.60 -0.22
CA ASP A 334 -30.32 4.25 -1.28
C ASP A 334 -29.80 4.53 -2.70
N LYS A 335 -28.65 5.20 -2.85
CA LYS A 335 -28.07 5.49 -4.17
C LYS A 335 -27.28 4.29 -4.68
N GLU A 336 -27.96 3.45 -5.43
CA GLU A 336 -27.35 2.26 -6.01
C GLU A 336 -26.14 2.57 -6.90
N GLY A 337 -25.16 1.67 -6.87
CA GLY A 337 -23.91 1.79 -7.58
C GLY A 337 -22.82 0.96 -6.93
N PHE A 338 -21.58 1.11 -7.38
CA PHE A 338 -20.45 0.34 -6.84
C PHE A 338 -20.31 0.48 -5.31
N LEU A 339 -20.44 1.70 -4.78
CA LEU A 339 -20.26 2.01 -3.36
C LEU A 339 -21.42 1.56 -2.46
N ARG A 340 -22.58 1.23 -3.03
CA ARG A 340 -23.80 0.81 -2.32
C ARG A 340 -24.37 -0.51 -2.84
N SER A 341 -23.51 -1.30 -3.48
CA SER A 341 -23.84 -2.69 -3.84
C SER A 341 -23.93 -3.56 -2.59
N VAL A 342 -24.61 -4.70 -2.70
CA VAL A 342 -24.71 -5.71 -1.62
C VAL A 342 -23.35 -6.03 -1.02
N THR A 343 -22.36 -6.30 -1.88
CA THR A 343 -20.97 -6.60 -1.53
C THR A 343 -20.36 -5.46 -0.70
N SER A 344 -20.44 -4.23 -1.20
CA SER A 344 -19.89 -3.06 -0.52
C SER A 344 -20.55 -2.81 0.84
N LEU A 345 -21.89 -2.89 0.90
CA LEU A 345 -22.64 -2.68 2.14
C LEU A 345 -22.28 -3.71 3.20
N VAL A 346 -22.26 -5.01 2.86
CA VAL A 346 -21.88 -6.08 3.81
C VAL A 346 -20.45 -5.90 4.32
N GLN A 347 -19.51 -5.50 3.45
CA GLN A 347 -18.14 -5.20 3.88
C GLN A 347 -18.06 -4.00 4.82
N ILE A 348 -18.80 -2.93 4.52
CA ILE A 348 -18.90 -1.73 5.37
C ILE A 348 -19.43 -2.12 6.75
N ILE A 349 -20.55 -2.82 6.79
CA ILE A 349 -21.21 -3.29 8.02
C ILE A 349 -20.23 -4.14 8.85
N GLY A 350 -19.51 -5.05 8.19
CA GLY A 350 -18.52 -5.92 8.83
C GLY A 350 -17.39 -5.18 9.55
N ARG A 351 -17.12 -3.90 9.24
CA ARG A 351 -16.14 -3.08 9.97
C ARG A 351 -16.60 -2.70 11.37
N ALA A 352 -17.91 -2.54 11.59
CA ALA A 352 -18.47 -2.27 12.92
C ALA A 352 -18.54 -3.53 13.81
N ALA A 353 -18.42 -4.73 13.21
CA ALA A 353 -18.47 -6.00 13.93
C ALA A 353 -17.21 -6.31 14.78
N ARG A 354 -16.29 -5.35 14.91
CA ARG A 354 -15.07 -5.48 15.74
C ARG A 354 -15.22 -4.91 17.14
N ASN A 355 -16.33 -4.24 17.40
CA ASN A 355 -16.64 -3.59 18.67
C ASN A 355 -17.97 -4.14 19.22
N VAL A 356 -18.03 -4.40 20.53
CA VAL A 356 -19.24 -4.87 21.22
C VAL A 356 -20.41 -3.90 21.09
N ASN A 357 -20.13 -2.60 20.97
CA ASN A 357 -21.12 -1.54 20.78
C ASN A 357 -21.31 -1.20 19.29
N GLY A 358 -20.89 -2.09 18.38
CA GLY A 358 -20.97 -1.91 16.93
C GLY A 358 -22.40 -1.64 16.44
N LYS A 359 -22.58 -0.50 15.79
CA LYS A 359 -23.84 -0.01 15.23
C LYS A 359 -23.61 0.58 13.83
N VAL A 360 -24.57 0.37 12.94
CA VAL A 360 -24.60 0.96 11.59
C VAL A 360 -25.87 1.78 11.42
N ILE A 361 -25.73 2.99 10.88
CA ILE A 361 -26.87 3.83 10.48
C ILE A 361 -26.80 4.03 8.97
N MET A 362 -27.89 3.70 8.27
CA MET A 362 -28.07 3.94 6.85
C MET A 362 -29.07 5.08 6.68
N TYR A 363 -28.61 6.20 6.12
CA TYR A 363 -29.49 7.31 5.77
C TYR A 363 -30.01 7.11 4.35
N ALA A 364 -31.32 6.93 4.22
CA ALA A 364 -32.01 6.55 2.99
C ALA A 364 -33.50 6.89 3.08
N ASP A 365 -34.09 7.33 1.97
CA ASP A 365 -35.54 7.54 1.87
C ASP A 365 -36.26 6.26 1.45
N ASP A 366 -35.63 5.47 0.57
CA ASP A 366 -36.14 4.18 0.08
C ASP A 366 -35.20 3.02 0.45
N VAL A 367 -35.77 1.85 0.74
CA VAL A 367 -35.00 0.62 0.94
C VAL A 367 -34.76 -0.06 -0.41
N THR A 368 -33.52 0.02 -0.91
CA THR A 368 -33.14 -0.65 -2.16
C THR A 368 -32.98 -2.16 -1.98
N ARG A 369 -33.00 -2.91 -3.10
CA ARG A 369 -32.70 -4.35 -3.09
C ARG A 369 -31.32 -4.64 -2.51
N SER A 370 -30.33 -3.79 -2.80
CA SER A 370 -28.98 -3.94 -2.28
C SER A 370 -28.93 -3.80 -0.75
N MET A 371 -29.67 -2.84 -0.19
CA MET A 371 -29.83 -2.67 1.25
C MET A 371 -30.56 -3.85 1.89
N GLU A 372 -31.69 -4.25 1.33
CA GLU A 372 -32.50 -5.37 1.84
C GLU A 372 -31.67 -6.65 1.97
N GLN A 373 -30.91 -7.00 0.93
CA GLN A 373 -30.05 -8.18 0.94
C GLN A 373 -28.91 -8.07 1.96
N ALA A 374 -28.27 -6.90 2.08
CA ALA A 374 -27.19 -6.69 3.04
C ALA A 374 -27.70 -6.76 4.50
N ILE A 375 -28.88 -6.19 4.77
CA ILE A 375 -29.53 -6.22 6.08
C ILE A 375 -29.95 -7.66 6.43
N ALA A 376 -30.59 -8.36 5.50
CA ALA A 376 -31.02 -9.74 5.72
C ALA A 376 -29.84 -10.67 6.05
N GLU A 377 -28.72 -10.54 5.31
CA GLU A 377 -27.53 -11.34 5.56
C GLU A 377 -26.86 -11.00 6.90
N THR A 378 -26.81 -9.72 7.26
CA THR A 378 -26.26 -9.29 8.56
C THR A 378 -27.10 -9.84 9.71
N ASN A 379 -28.42 -9.74 9.63
CA ASN A 379 -29.33 -10.24 10.65
C ASN A 379 -29.25 -11.76 10.78
N ARG A 380 -29.16 -12.50 9.66
CA ARG A 380 -28.97 -13.96 9.65
C ARG A 380 -27.69 -14.35 10.39
N ARG A 381 -26.55 -13.70 10.08
CA ARG A 381 -25.26 -13.95 10.75
C ARG A 381 -25.34 -13.65 12.24
N ARG A 382 -25.94 -12.52 12.60
CA ARG A 382 -26.14 -12.10 13.99
C ARG A 382 -26.93 -13.15 14.78
N GLU A 383 -28.04 -13.64 14.25
CA GLU A 383 -28.88 -14.65 14.90
C GLU A 383 -28.11 -15.95 15.18
N ILE A 384 -27.32 -16.43 14.20
CA ILE A 384 -26.46 -17.60 14.34
C ILE A 384 -25.43 -17.38 15.46
N GLN A 385 -24.77 -16.22 15.47
CA GLN A 385 -23.76 -15.87 16.45
C GLN A 385 -24.34 -15.72 17.87
N GLU A 386 -25.49 -15.06 18.02
CA GLU A 386 -26.18 -14.94 19.30
C GLU A 386 -26.61 -16.29 19.86
N THR A 387 -27.15 -17.15 19.00
CA THR A 387 -27.56 -18.52 19.37
C THR A 387 -26.36 -19.34 19.83
N PHE A 388 -25.25 -19.27 19.10
CA PHE A 388 -24.01 -19.94 19.47
C PHE A 388 -23.45 -19.44 20.80
N ASN A 389 -23.39 -18.12 21.00
CA ASN A 389 -22.90 -17.50 22.22
C ASN A 389 -23.74 -17.91 23.44
N LYS A 390 -25.08 -17.89 23.31
CA LYS A 390 -26.00 -18.34 24.37
C LYS A 390 -25.80 -19.82 24.69
N ALA A 391 -25.66 -20.68 23.69
CA ALA A 391 -25.45 -22.12 23.88
C ALA A 391 -24.09 -22.45 24.54
N HIS A 392 -23.06 -21.62 24.34
CA HIS A 392 -21.70 -21.86 24.82
C HIS A 392 -21.27 -20.94 25.97
N ASN A 393 -22.19 -20.11 26.51
CA ASN A 393 -21.91 -19.13 27.56
C ASN A 393 -20.75 -18.18 27.23
N ILE A 394 -20.69 -17.69 25.99
CA ILE A 394 -19.66 -16.75 25.52
C ILE A 394 -20.19 -15.33 25.66
N THR A 395 -19.50 -14.50 26.44
CA THR A 395 -19.75 -13.06 26.49
C THR A 395 -18.90 -12.36 25.43
N PRO A 396 -19.50 -11.58 24.51
CA PRO A 396 -18.75 -10.86 23.48
C PRO A 396 -17.72 -9.90 24.08
N VAL A 397 -16.48 -9.93 23.58
CA VAL A 397 -15.41 -9.01 23.99
C VAL A 397 -14.77 -8.36 22.77
N SER A 398 -14.65 -7.02 22.79
CA SER A 398 -13.92 -6.26 21.77
C SER A 398 -12.44 -6.64 21.77
N ILE A 399 -11.85 -6.78 20.58
CA ILE A 399 -10.42 -7.11 20.45
C ILE A 399 -9.59 -5.87 20.75
N VAL A 400 -8.74 -5.92 21.78
CA VAL A 400 -7.74 -4.87 22.02
C VAL A 400 -6.49 -5.20 21.22
N LYS A 401 -6.27 -4.49 20.11
CA LYS A 401 -5.08 -4.66 19.27
C LYS A 401 -4.08 -3.54 19.57
N ALA A 402 -2.83 -3.88 19.86
CA ALA A 402 -1.79 -2.87 20.02
C ALA A 402 -1.72 -1.97 18.76
N VAL A 403 -1.67 -0.66 18.98
CA VAL A 403 -1.27 0.28 17.94
C VAL A 403 0.22 0.00 17.72
N ARG A 404 0.55 -0.77 16.68
CA ARG A 404 1.95 -0.98 16.31
C ARG A 404 2.48 0.38 15.88
N ASP A 405 3.57 0.80 16.50
CA ASP A 405 4.33 1.90 15.96
C ASP A 405 4.74 1.50 14.54
N VAL A 406 4.37 2.33 13.57
CA VAL A 406 5.15 2.38 12.33
C VAL A 406 6.59 2.52 12.80
N ILE A 407 7.54 1.86 12.15
CA ILE A 407 8.96 2.12 12.40
C ILE A 407 9.19 3.60 12.04
N ASP A 408 8.90 4.45 13.02
CA ASP A 408 9.20 5.86 13.08
C ASP A 408 10.62 5.87 13.59
N THR A 409 11.52 6.29 12.73
CA THR A 409 12.82 6.84 13.09
C THR A 409 12.70 8.15 13.90
N GLU A 410 11.55 8.38 14.54
CA GLU A 410 11.16 9.57 15.29
C GLU A 410 10.32 9.13 16.51
N ALA A 411 10.96 8.49 17.49
CA ALA A 411 10.31 8.24 18.79
C ALA A 411 10.50 9.47 19.71
N PRO A 412 9.43 10.05 20.28
CA PRO A 412 9.54 11.03 21.36
C PRO A 412 9.94 10.30 22.64
N GLY A 413 11.12 10.61 23.16
CA GLY A 413 11.61 10.10 24.44
C GLY A 413 10.70 10.53 25.59
N LYS A 414 10.29 9.53 26.37
CA LYS A 414 9.51 9.62 27.62
C LYS A 414 9.94 10.80 28.50
N ALA A 415 8.96 11.64 28.87
CA ALA A 415 9.13 12.65 29.89
C ALA A 415 9.57 12.02 31.23
N ALA A 416 10.78 12.33 31.67
CA ALA A 416 11.23 12.13 33.03
C ALA A 416 10.39 13.03 33.99
N PRO A 417 10.21 12.64 35.26
CA PRO A 417 9.30 13.33 36.17
C PRO A 417 9.77 14.76 36.45
N LYS A 418 8.83 15.71 36.40
CA LYS A 418 9.04 17.11 36.77
C LYS A 418 9.66 17.20 38.16
N ARG A 419 10.94 17.56 38.24
CA ARG A 419 11.54 18.10 39.47
C ARG A 419 11.04 19.52 39.65
N ALA A 420 10.62 19.84 40.87
CA ALA A 420 10.21 21.19 41.29
C ALA A 420 11.32 22.22 41.00
N PRO A 421 10.98 23.48 40.71
CA PRO A 421 11.96 24.49 40.32
C PRO A 421 12.83 24.88 41.51
N ALA A 422 14.14 24.74 41.35
CA ALA A 422 15.10 25.49 42.16
C ALA A 422 15.06 26.95 41.72
N ALA A 423 14.90 27.85 42.68
CA ALA A 423 14.85 29.28 42.46
C ALA A 423 16.15 29.81 41.82
N GLY A 424 16.03 30.60 40.74
CA GLY A 424 17.09 31.53 40.31
C GLY A 424 17.78 31.31 38.96
N ALA A 425 17.13 30.72 37.95
CA ALA A 425 17.66 30.74 36.58
C ALA A 425 16.84 31.70 35.68
N PRO A 426 17.47 32.60 34.90
CA PRO A 426 16.77 33.51 34.00
C PRO A 426 16.07 32.75 32.87
N ALA A 427 14.92 33.27 32.42
CA ALA A 427 14.09 32.68 31.38
C ALA A 427 14.79 32.72 30.01
N ALA A 428 14.54 31.70 29.18
CA ALA A 428 15.09 31.56 27.83
C ALA A 428 14.58 32.61 26.82
N ASP A 429 13.71 33.52 27.24
CA ASP A 429 13.14 34.57 26.38
C ASP A 429 14.15 35.70 26.09
N ASP A 430 15.19 35.90 26.92
CA ASP A 430 16.09 37.06 26.80
C ASP A 430 17.33 36.84 25.89
N ILE A 431 17.51 35.67 25.26
CA ILE A 431 18.69 35.37 24.42
C ILE A 431 18.35 35.31 22.92
N LEU A 432 17.08 35.16 22.54
CA LEU A 432 16.66 34.93 21.14
C LEU A 432 16.33 36.22 20.37
N ASP A 433 16.00 37.33 21.02
CA ASP A 433 15.65 38.62 20.37
C ASP A 433 16.83 39.32 19.67
N LEU A 434 18.07 38.99 20.03
CA LEU A 434 19.28 39.67 19.53
C LEU A 434 19.86 39.07 18.23
N GLN A 435 19.45 37.87 17.80
CA GLN A 435 20.04 37.23 16.61
C GLN A 435 19.24 37.40 15.31
N PHE A 436 17.95 37.74 15.39
CA PHE A 436 17.07 37.79 14.20
C PHE A 436 16.64 39.22 13.81
N SER A 437 16.78 40.19 14.70
CA SER A 437 16.29 41.57 14.56
C SER A 437 16.96 42.40 13.45
N GLY A 438 18.06 41.93 12.85
CA GLY A 438 18.80 42.65 11.79
C GLY A 438 18.68 42.09 10.37
N LEU A 439 17.98 40.95 10.16
CA LEU A 439 17.91 40.29 8.85
C LEU A 439 16.70 40.76 8.04
N ALA A 440 16.90 40.92 6.73
CA ALA A 440 15.81 41.20 5.78
C ALA A 440 14.89 39.98 5.60
N ALA A 441 13.64 40.20 5.16
CA ALA A 441 12.64 39.14 5.00
C ALA A 441 13.11 38.00 4.07
N GLU A 442 13.84 38.33 3.01
CA GLU A 442 14.42 37.33 2.10
C GLU A 442 15.51 36.48 2.77
N GLU A 443 16.32 37.08 3.65
CA GLU A 443 17.40 36.39 4.37
C GLU A 443 16.84 35.44 5.44
N LEU A 444 15.76 35.81 6.12
CA LEU A 444 15.04 34.94 7.04
C LEU A 444 14.47 33.70 6.32
N LEU A 445 13.95 33.89 5.11
CA LEU A 445 13.39 32.80 4.30
C LEU A 445 14.47 31.86 3.75
N GLN A 446 15.66 32.38 3.44
CA GLN A 446 16.83 31.55 3.11
C GLN A 446 17.35 30.79 4.33
N LEU A 447 17.39 31.42 5.50
CA LEU A 447 17.80 30.81 6.75
C LEU A 447 16.85 29.69 7.16
N GLU A 448 15.53 29.87 7.01
CA GLU A 448 14.54 28.82 7.23
C GLU A 448 14.80 27.60 6.34
N LYS A 449 15.03 27.82 5.04
CA LYS A 449 15.33 26.73 4.09
C LYS A 449 16.63 26.01 4.45
N LYS A 450 17.65 26.75 4.88
CA LYS A 450 18.95 26.19 5.30
C LYS A 450 18.79 25.33 6.55
N LEU A 451 18.19 25.87 7.62
CA LEU A 451 17.95 25.16 8.87
C LEU A 451 17.08 23.91 8.67
N ASN A 452 16.05 23.99 7.81
CA ASN A 452 15.20 22.83 7.49
C ASN A 452 16.00 21.73 6.76
N ARG A 453 16.90 22.12 5.85
CA ARG A 453 17.76 21.18 5.14
C ARG A 453 18.77 20.52 6.08
N GLU A 454 19.41 21.29 6.95
CA GLU A 454 20.39 20.79 7.93
C GLU A 454 19.71 19.90 8.97
N MET A 455 18.52 20.27 9.46
CA MET A 455 17.71 19.45 10.37
C MET A 455 17.37 18.09 9.74
N ARG A 456 16.94 18.09 8.47
CA ARG A 456 16.64 16.85 7.72
C ARG A 456 17.89 16.01 7.46
N GLN A 457 19.06 16.63 7.29
CA GLN A 457 20.33 15.92 7.14
C GLN A 457 20.78 15.29 8.46
N ALA A 458 20.69 16.03 9.58
CA ALA A 458 20.96 15.52 10.91
C ALA A 458 20.03 14.36 11.30
N ALA A 459 18.73 14.48 10.99
CA ALA A 459 17.76 13.40 11.19
C ALA A 459 18.10 12.13 10.36
N LYS A 460 18.49 12.31 9.09
CA LYS A 460 18.96 11.19 8.24
C LYS A 460 20.26 10.56 8.74
N ALA A 461 21.13 11.33 9.38
CA ALA A 461 22.38 10.88 9.96
C ALA A 461 22.22 10.30 11.38
N MET A 462 20.99 10.21 11.91
CA MET A 462 20.69 9.78 13.28
C MET A 462 21.30 10.68 14.38
N ALA A 463 21.65 11.92 14.04
CA ALA A 463 22.12 12.94 14.99
C ALA A 463 20.93 13.69 15.60
N PHE A 464 20.19 13.00 16.46
CA PHE A 464 18.88 13.48 16.95
C PHE A 464 18.96 14.73 17.83
N GLU A 465 20.03 14.90 18.61
CA GLU A 465 20.24 16.09 19.44
C GLU A 465 20.48 17.34 18.59
N GLU A 466 21.24 17.20 17.51
CA GLU A 466 21.48 18.28 16.55
C GLU A 466 20.20 18.61 15.77
N ALA A 467 19.44 17.59 15.35
CA ALA A 467 18.13 17.78 14.71
C ALA A 467 17.12 18.47 15.64
N ALA A 468 17.10 18.15 16.94
CA ALA A 468 16.23 18.80 17.92
C ALA A 468 16.60 20.28 18.12
N THR A 469 17.90 20.58 18.21
CA THR A 469 18.40 21.95 18.34
C THR A 469 18.02 22.79 17.12
N LEU A 470 18.20 22.24 15.92
CA LEU A 470 17.83 22.89 14.65
C LEU A 470 16.31 23.07 14.52
N ARG A 471 15.50 22.14 15.03
CA ARG A 471 14.04 22.26 15.08
C ARG A 471 13.61 23.41 15.98
N ASP A 472 14.19 23.51 17.17
CA ASP A 472 13.82 24.54 18.13
C ASP A 472 14.21 25.94 17.62
N LEU A 473 15.36 26.06 16.95
CA LEU A 473 15.77 27.25 16.18
C LEU A 473 14.78 27.60 15.07
N LEU A 474 14.28 26.60 14.34
CA LEU A 474 13.34 26.78 13.25
C LEU A 474 11.95 27.22 13.74
N ILE A 475 11.52 26.73 14.91
CA ILE A 475 10.29 27.17 15.58
C ILE A 475 10.42 28.63 16.01
N ALA A 476 11.54 29.01 16.63
CA ALA A 476 11.81 30.39 17.02
C ALA A 476 11.80 31.35 15.80
N LEU A 477 12.49 30.97 14.72
CA LEU A 477 12.53 31.73 13.47
C LEU A 477 11.13 31.91 12.84
N LYS A 478 10.29 30.87 12.87
CA LYS A 478 8.91 30.94 12.36
C LYS A 478 8.02 31.82 13.23
N GLY A 479 8.22 31.80 14.55
CA GLY A 479 7.56 32.71 15.49
C GLY A 479 7.85 34.16 15.13
N GLU A 480 9.13 34.52 14.98
CA GLU A 480 9.58 35.87 14.61
C GLU A 480 9.02 36.32 13.25
N MET A 481 9.05 35.45 12.23
CA MET A 481 8.46 35.77 10.92
C MET A 481 6.94 36.00 11.01
N ALA A 482 6.23 35.25 11.87
CA ALA A 482 4.80 35.42 12.08
C ALA A 482 4.48 36.72 12.83
N GLU A 483 5.31 37.12 13.80
CA GLU A 483 5.16 38.40 14.49
C GLU A 483 5.43 39.60 13.58
N ARG A 484 6.44 39.52 12.71
CA ARG A 484 6.70 40.57 11.70
C ARG A 484 5.55 40.73 10.72
N ARG A 485 4.99 39.62 10.23
CA ARG A 485 3.79 39.66 9.39
C ARG A 485 2.60 40.31 10.10
N ARG A 486 2.38 40.00 11.38
CA ARG A 486 1.32 40.65 12.16
C ARG A 486 1.57 42.15 12.37
N LYS A 487 2.82 42.58 12.55
CA LYS A 487 3.18 44.00 12.65
C LYS A 487 3.01 44.72 11.30
N GLU A 488 3.42 44.12 10.18
CA GLU A 488 3.20 44.64 8.83
C GLU A 488 1.71 44.75 8.48
N GLU A 489 0.89 43.77 8.88
CA GLU A 489 -0.58 43.79 8.74
C GLU A 489 -1.26 44.81 9.67
N SER A 490 -0.61 45.18 10.78
CA SER A 490 -1.07 46.19 11.73
C SER A 490 -0.65 47.62 11.34
N ASP A 491 0.47 47.79 10.62
CA ASP A 491 1.09 49.09 10.33
C ASP A 491 0.85 49.64 8.89
N GLY A 492 0.22 48.87 7.97
CA GLY A 492 -0.30 49.38 6.69
C GLY A 492 -1.83 49.52 6.75
N ARG A 493 -2.51 50.64 6.45
CA ARG A 493 -2.33 51.68 5.41
C ARG A 493 -2.12 51.14 4.00
#